data_AF-A0A480AJW5-F1
#
_entry.id   AF-A0A480AJW5-F1
#
_cell.length_a   1.000
_cell.length_b   1.000
_cell.length_c   1.000
_cell.angle_alpha   90.00
_cell.angle_beta   90.00
_cell.angle_gamma   90.00
#
_symmetry.space_group_name_H-M   'P 1'
#
loop_
_entity.id
_entity.type
_entity.pdbx_description
1 polymer ?
#
loop_
_entity_poly.entity_id
_entity_poly.type
_entity_poly.pdbx_seq_one_letter_code
_entity_poly.pdbx_strand_id
1 'polypeptide(L)'
;MMFTRTCRALLTVLLAALAAAAAAQAAEPTPQDRRAAQCVAALEASADDLVRQVKAGKETARKPLLDRLTQGAAFVGDSYLHGNANEDQARALVDQAEAAQRALSPAELAARQTACAGEANRLLANANALQRAVIKRLARKRMDKLLGA
;
A
#
# COMPACT_ATOMS: atom_id res chain seq x y z
N MET A 1 -64.51 19.40 -2.92
CA MET A 1 -63.21 19.20 -3.58
C MET A 1 -62.10 19.77 -2.68
N MET A 2 -60.95 19.09 -2.63
CA MET A 2 -59.60 19.63 -2.31
C MET A 2 -59.26 20.00 -0.85
N PHE A 3 -58.84 19.02 -0.02
CA PHE A 3 -57.95 19.30 1.15
C PHE A 3 -57.18 18.03 1.62
N THR A 4 -56.52 17.27 0.74
CA THR A 4 -55.77 16.05 1.17
C THR A 4 -54.53 15.72 0.33
N ARG A 5 -53.81 16.71 -0.23
CA ARG A 5 -52.65 16.41 -1.12
C ARG A 5 -51.31 17.07 -0.78
N THR A 6 -51.23 17.95 0.21
CA THR A 6 -50.03 18.78 0.43
C THR A 6 -49.02 18.26 1.45
N CYS A 7 -49.37 17.31 2.33
CA CYS A 7 -48.47 16.87 3.40
C CYS A 7 -47.44 15.80 2.98
N ARG A 8 -47.65 15.12 1.84
CA ARG A 8 -46.83 13.96 1.44
C ARG A 8 -45.58 14.32 0.65
N ALA A 9 -45.54 15.53 0.08
CA ALA A 9 -44.41 16.00 -0.73
C ALA A 9 -43.25 16.58 0.11
N LEU A 10 -43.56 17.13 1.29
CA LEU A 10 -42.54 17.74 2.17
C LEU A 10 -41.68 16.70 2.90
N LEU A 11 -42.22 15.50 3.18
CA LEU A 11 -41.47 14.45 3.86
C LEU A 11 -40.40 13.79 2.97
N THR A 12 -40.66 13.70 1.66
CA THR A 12 -39.71 13.11 0.69
C THR A 12 -38.52 14.00 0.36
N VAL A 13 -38.67 15.32 0.46
CA VAL A 13 -37.56 16.26 0.19
C VAL A 13 -36.57 16.29 1.36
N LEU A 14 -37.03 16.13 2.60
CA LEU A 14 -36.14 16.11 3.77
C LEU A 14 -35.26 14.85 3.83
N LEU A 15 -35.75 13.67 3.41
CA LEU A 15 -34.95 12.45 3.41
C LEU A 15 -33.86 12.44 2.32
N ALA A 16 -34.05 13.14 1.20
CA ALA A 16 -33.04 13.25 0.16
C ALA A 16 -31.87 14.15 0.56
N ALA A 17 -32.11 15.15 1.42
CA ALA A 17 -31.07 16.06 1.90
C ALA A 17 -30.14 15.43 2.95
N LEU A 18 -30.60 14.45 3.74
CA LEU A 18 -29.75 13.75 4.71
C LEU A 18 -28.87 12.66 4.08
N ALA A 19 -29.19 12.16 2.89
CA ALA A 19 -28.38 11.16 2.20
C ALA A 19 -27.11 11.75 1.54
N ALA A 20 -27.06 13.06 1.31
CA ALA A 20 -25.92 13.73 0.68
C ALA A 20 -24.78 14.09 1.65
N ALA A 21 -24.99 13.98 2.96
CA ALA A 21 -24.01 14.39 3.98
C ALA A 21 -23.03 13.27 4.41
N ALA A 22 -23.17 12.04 3.87
CA ALA A 22 -22.37 10.89 4.31
C ALA A 22 -21.31 10.42 3.29
N ALA A 23 -21.02 11.21 2.25
CA ALA A 23 -19.79 11.00 1.49
C ALA A 23 -18.64 11.58 2.32
N ALA A 24 -18.10 10.77 3.24
CA ALA A 24 -16.77 11.01 3.79
C ALA A 24 -15.83 11.17 2.59
N GLN A 25 -15.46 12.41 2.26
CA GLN A 25 -14.51 12.67 1.20
C GLN A 25 -13.20 12.03 1.64
N ALA A 26 -12.87 10.87 1.06
CA ALA A 26 -11.54 10.31 1.21
C ALA A 26 -10.57 11.40 0.80
N ALA A 27 -9.69 11.81 1.72
CA ALA A 27 -8.71 12.84 1.44
C ALA A 27 -7.91 12.44 0.20
N GLU A 28 -7.63 13.41 -0.67
CA GLU A 28 -6.79 13.19 -1.85
C GLU A 28 -5.42 12.63 -1.42
N PRO A 29 -4.88 11.62 -2.13
CA PRO A 29 -3.57 11.06 -1.82
C PRO A 29 -2.49 12.14 -1.83
N THR A 30 -1.72 12.22 -0.75
CA THR A 30 -0.59 13.15 -0.65
C THR A 30 0.54 12.72 -1.60
N PRO A 31 1.49 13.62 -1.93
CA PRO A 31 2.70 13.24 -2.65
C PRO A 31 3.51 12.14 -1.96
N GLN A 32 3.49 12.09 -0.63
CA GLN A 32 4.15 11.05 0.16
C GLN A 32 3.47 9.69 -0.04
N ASP A 33 2.13 9.63 -0.05
CA ASP A 33 1.39 8.39 -0.29
C ASP A 33 1.69 7.81 -1.68
N ARG A 34 1.72 8.68 -2.69
CA ARG A 34 2.08 8.30 -4.07
C ARG A 34 3.52 7.78 -4.14
N ARG A 35 4.45 8.42 -3.44
CA ARG A 35 5.86 7.99 -3.38
C ARG A 35 6.02 6.65 -2.68
N ALA A 36 5.35 6.46 -1.54
CA ALA A 36 5.34 5.20 -0.81
C ALA A 36 4.80 4.07 -1.69
N ALA A 37 3.67 4.28 -2.36
CA ALA A 37 3.09 3.31 -3.28
C ALA A 37 4.02 2.96 -4.45
N GLN A 38 4.69 3.95 -5.05
CA GLN A 38 5.71 3.72 -6.08
C GLN A 38 6.85 2.83 -5.59
N CYS A 39 7.30 3.04 -4.35
CA CYS A 39 8.36 2.24 -3.78
C CYS A 39 7.91 0.86 -3.35
N VAL A 40 6.72 0.70 -2.78
CA VAL A 40 6.15 -0.62 -2.49
C VAL A 40 6.06 -1.45 -3.76
N ALA A 41 5.46 -0.92 -4.84
CA ALA A 41 5.37 -1.62 -6.12
C ALA A 41 6.74 -2.03 -6.69
N ALA A 42 7.75 -1.16 -6.60
CA ALA A 42 9.09 -1.47 -7.09
C ALA A 42 9.74 -2.60 -6.27
N LEU A 43 9.58 -2.56 -4.95
CA LEU A 43 10.13 -3.58 -4.06
C LEU A 43 9.38 -4.92 -4.23
N GLU A 44 8.07 -4.91 -4.47
CA GLU A 44 7.30 -6.11 -4.76
C GLU A 44 7.74 -6.77 -6.07
N ALA A 45 7.93 -6.01 -7.15
CA ALA A 45 8.43 -6.55 -8.42
C ALA A 45 9.77 -7.29 -8.26
N SER A 46 10.68 -6.78 -7.42
CA SER A 46 11.93 -7.47 -7.12
C SER A 46 11.77 -8.67 -6.15
N ALA A 47 10.80 -8.60 -5.23
CA ALA A 47 10.50 -9.69 -4.32
C ALA A 47 9.96 -10.90 -5.07
N ASP A 48 9.12 -10.68 -6.08
CA ASP A 48 8.58 -11.75 -6.93
C ASP A 48 9.69 -12.53 -7.65
N ASP A 49 10.73 -11.85 -8.12
CA ASP A 49 11.89 -12.52 -8.71
C ASP A 49 12.62 -13.38 -7.68
N LEU A 50 12.85 -12.85 -6.49
CA LEU A 50 13.48 -13.58 -5.39
C LEU A 50 12.63 -14.78 -4.93
N VAL A 51 11.31 -14.65 -4.89
CA VAL A 51 10.38 -15.77 -4.62
C VAL A 51 10.53 -16.86 -5.67
N ARG A 52 10.57 -16.50 -6.97
CA ARG A 52 10.81 -17.48 -8.04
C ARG A 52 12.13 -18.21 -7.86
N GLN A 53 13.19 -17.48 -7.51
CA GLN A 53 14.52 -18.06 -7.26
C GLN A 53 14.52 -19.04 -6.08
N VAL A 54 13.90 -18.67 -4.95
CA VAL A 54 13.80 -19.57 -3.78
C VAL A 54 12.98 -20.81 -4.12
N LYS A 55 11.84 -20.66 -4.80
CA LYS A 55 11.02 -21.80 -5.24
C LYS A 55 11.73 -22.70 -6.25
N ALA A 56 12.69 -22.16 -7.00
CA ALA A 56 13.59 -22.92 -7.87
C ALA A 56 14.78 -23.56 -7.13
N GLY A 57 14.81 -23.53 -5.80
CA GLY A 57 15.85 -24.15 -4.97
C GLY A 57 17.09 -23.28 -4.71
N LYS A 58 17.09 -22.00 -5.13
CA LYS A 58 18.20 -21.08 -4.84
C LYS A 58 18.07 -20.52 -3.42
N GLU A 59 18.48 -21.30 -2.42
CA GLU A 59 18.40 -20.90 -1.00
C GLU A 59 19.16 -19.60 -0.67
N THR A 60 20.19 -19.25 -1.44
CA THR A 60 20.90 -17.96 -1.28
C THR A 60 20.00 -16.74 -1.53
N ALA A 61 18.88 -16.89 -2.25
CA ALA A 61 17.90 -15.83 -2.48
C ALA A 61 16.96 -15.61 -1.27
N ARG A 62 16.96 -16.52 -0.28
CA ARG A 62 16.05 -16.47 0.87
C ARG A 62 16.29 -15.25 1.77
N LYS A 63 17.56 -14.92 2.06
CA LYS A 63 17.92 -13.73 2.85
C LYS A 63 17.60 -12.43 2.08
N PRO A 64 18.03 -12.26 0.82
CA PRO A 64 17.62 -11.12 0.00
C PRO A 64 16.10 -10.93 -0.08
N LEU A 65 15.32 -12.02 -0.15
CA LEU A 65 13.86 -11.97 -0.13
C LEU A 65 13.35 -11.36 1.18
N LEU A 66 13.83 -11.87 2.33
CA LEU A 66 13.42 -11.33 3.62
C LEU A 66 13.80 -9.85 3.78
N ASP A 67 15.00 -9.47 3.32
CA ASP A 67 15.47 -8.08 3.36
C ASP A 67 14.56 -7.19 2.48
N ARG A 68 14.19 -7.65 1.29
CA ARG A 68 13.28 -6.93 0.39
C ARG A 68 11.87 -6.76 0.96
N LEU A 69 11.32 -7.81 1.56
CA LEU A 69 10.02 -7.76 2.23
C LEU A 69 10.05 -6.86 3.47
N THR A 70 11.18 -6.82 4.19
CA THR A 70 11.40 -5.91 5.32
C THR A 70 11.42 -4.45 4.84
N GLN A 71 12.05 -4.18 3.70
CA GLN A 71 12.05 -2.86 3.08
C GLN A 71 10.64 -2.42 2.66
N GLY A 72 9.86 -3.30 2.02
CA GLY A 72 8.47 -2.99 1.65
C GLY A 72 7.59 -2.72 2.88
N ALA A 73 7.74 -3.53 3.93
CA ALA A 73 7.02 -3.35 5.19
C ALA A 73 7.39 -2.04 5.93
N ALA A 74 8.57 -1.46 5.67
CA ALA A 74 8.94 -0.17 6.26
C ALA A 74 8.06 0.98 5.74
N PHE A 75 7.67 0.96 4.46
CA PHE A 75 6.74 1.94 3.88
C PHE A 75 5.32 1.78 4.43
N VAL A 76 4.84 0.54 4.58
CA VAL A 76 3.52 0.26 5.18
C VAL A 76 3.47 0.70 6.65
N GLY A 77 4.56 0.44 7.39
CA GLY A 77 4.69 0.89 8.77
C GLY A 77 4.64 2.41 8.90
N ASP A 78 5.30 3.14 7.99
CA ASP A 78 5.25 4.60 7.93
C ASP A 78 3.82 5.11 7.71
N SER A 79 3.08 4.58 6.73
CA SER A 79 1.70 5.00 6.45
C SER A 79 0.72 4.70 7.61
N TYR A 80 0.89 3.58 8.33
CA TYR A 80 0.04 3.22 9.47
C TYR A 80 0.28 4.12 10.69
N LEU A 81 1.52 4.57 10.88
CA LEU A 81 1.89 5.44 12.01
C LEU A 81 1.35 6.87 11.88
N HIS A 82 1.05 7.32 10.66
CA HIS A 82 0.53 8.67 10.40
C HIS A 82 -1.01 8.74 10.41
N GLY A 83 -1.71 7.66 10.78
CA GLY A 83 -3.15 7.70 11.09
C GLY A 83 -4.11 7.91 9.92
N ASN A 84 -3.62 7.91 8.68
CA ASN A 84 -4.39 8.23 7.47
C ASN A 84 -4.83 6.99 6.65
N ALA A 85 -4.91 5.82 7.28
CA ALA A 85 -4.98 4.54 6.56
C ALA A 85 -6.36 4.29 5.92
N ASN A 86 -6.59 4.85 4.74
CA ASN A 86 -7.52 4.28 3.77
C ASN A 86 -6.78 3.17 3.00
N GLU A 87 -6.94 1.92 3.46
CA GLU A 87 -6.25 0.76 2.87
C GLU A 87 -6.62 0.55 1.39
N ASP A 88 -7.87 0.80 1.02
CA ASP A 88 -8.34 0.67 -0.37
C ASP A 88 -7.66 1.71 -1.27
N GLN A 89 -7.53 2.95 -0.79
CA GLN A 89 -6.81 3.99 -1.52
C GLN A 89 -5.32 3.66 -1.64
N ALA A 90 -4.68 3.20 -0.56
CA ALA A 90 -3.28 2.79 -0.58
C ALA A 90 -3.06 1.64 -1.57
N ARG A 91 -3.97 0.66 -1.59
CA ARG A 91 -3.93 -0.45 -2.54
C ARG A 91 -4.08 0.04 -3.99
N ALA A 92 -5.04 0.92 -4.24
CA ALA A 92 -5.24 1.51 -5.56
C ALA A 92 -4.00 2.28 -6.06
N LEU A 93 -3.28 2.96 -5.17
CA LEU A 93 -2.04 3.66 -5.53
C LEU A 93 -0.91 2.67 -5.88
N VAL A 94 -0.81 1.56 -5.14
CA VAL A 94 0.18 0.51 -5.44
C VAL A 94 -0.13 -0.13 -6.80
N ASP A 95 -1.39 -0.50 -7.05
CA ASP A 95 -1.80 -1.10 -8.33
C ASP A 95 -1.54 -0.14 -9.52
N GLN A 96 -1.79 1.17 -9.34
CA GLN A 96 -1.45 2.20 -10.33
C GLN A 96 0.07 2.30 -10.55
N ALA A 97 0.85 2.25 -9.47
CA ALA A 97 2.31 2.29 -9.57
C ALA A 97 2.88 1.05 -10.26
N GLU A 98 2.33 -0.14 -10.01
CA GLU A 98 2.69 -1.37 -10.71
C GLU A 98 2.39 -1.24 -12.20
N ALA A 99 1.21 -0.75 -12.57
CA ALA A 99 0.85 -0.52 -13.97
C ALA A 99 1.83 0.45 -14.66
N ALA A 100 2.17 1.57 -14.00
CA ALA A 100 3.13 2.52 -14.53
C ALA A 100 4.55 1.94 -14.67
N GLN A 101 4.95 1.02 -13.79
CA GLN A 101 6.25 0.37 -13.85
C GLN A 101 6.41 -0.58 -15.02
N ARG A 102 5.32 -1.14 -15.55
CA ARG A 102 5.36 -2.03 -16.73
C ARG A 102 5.83 -1.33 -18.00
N ALA A 103 5.73 0.00 -18.03
CA ALA A 103 6.23 0.81 -19.15
C ALA A 103 7.73 1.13 -19.04
N LEU A 104 8.38 0.79 -17.91
CA LEU A 104 9.81 1.04 -17.72
C LEU A 104 10.66 -0.02 -18.39
N SER A 105 11.83 0.38 -18.89
CA SER A 105 12.87 -0.57 -19.26
C SER A 105 13.39 -1.32 -18.03
N PRO A 106 14.02 -2.50 -18.21
CA PRO A 106 14.65 -3.23 -17.11
C PRO A 106 15.68 -2.39 -16.32
N ALA A 107 16.43 -1.53 -17.02
CA ALA A 107 17.42 -0.65 -16.38
C ALA A 107 16.75 0.42 -15.50
N GLU A 108 15.69 1.05 -15.97
CA GLU A 108 14.93 2.05 -15.20
C GLU A 108 14.23 1.42 -14.00
N LEU A 109 13.66 0.23 -14.17
CA LEU A 109 13.04 -0.51 -13.06
C LEU A 109 14.09 -0.89 -12.00
N ALA A 110 15.27 -1.37 -12.41
CA ALA A 110 16.36 -1.70 -11.49
C ALA A 110 16.89 -0.46 -10.73
N ALA A 111 17.02 0.68 -11.43
CA ALA A 111 17.39 1.95 -10.81
C ALA A 111 16.34 2.38 -9.77
N ARG A 112 15.05 2.27 -10.10
CA ARG A 112 13.94 2.58 -9.19
C ARG A 112 13.93 1.66 -7.97
N GLN A 113 14.11 0.36 -8.17
CA GLN A 113 14.22 -0.63 -7.10
C GLN A 113 15.36 -0.29 -6.12
N THR A 114 16.52 0.13 -6.66
CA THR A 114 17.68 0.51 -5.86
C THR A 114 17.40 1.77 -5.04
N ALA A 115 16.81 2.80 -5.66
CA ALA A 115 16.44 4.04 -4.97
C ALA A 115 15.44 3.79 -3.84
N CYS A 116 14.40 2.97 -4.09
CA CYS A 116 13.39 2.64 -3.10
C CYS A 116 13.92 1.76 -1.96
N ALA A 117 14.87 0.86 -2.24
CA ALA A 117 15.56 0.11 -1.20
C ALA A 117 16.37 1.04 -0.28
N GLY A 118 17.06 2.04 -0.86
CA GLY A 118 17.77 3.07 -0.09
C GLY A 118 16.83 3.91 0.78
N GLU A 119 15.65 4.25 0.28
CA GLU A 119 14.63 4.98 1.03
C GLU A 119 14.04 4.15 2.18
N ALA A 120 13.69 2.88 1.94
CA ALA A 120 13.26 1.98 2.99
C ALA A 120 14.31 1.82 4.11
N ASN A 121 15.60 1.74 3.75
CA ASN A 121 16.67 1.68 4.74
C ASN A 121 16.72 2.93 5.63
N ARG A 122 16.42 4.11 5.07
CA ARG A 122 16.30 5.36 5.86
C ARG A 122 15.10 5.30 6.81
N LEU A 123 13.94 4.82 6.35
CA LEU A 123 12.78 4.61 7.21
C LEU A 123 13.08 3.65 8.37
N LEU A 124 13.76 2.54 8.08
CA LEU A 124 14.18 1.57 9.10
C LEU A 124 15.19 2.14 10.10
N ALA A 125 16.10 3.01 9.66
CA ALA A 125 17.07 3.67 10.52
C ALA A 125 16.38 4.64 11.50
N ASN A 126 15.35 5.34 11.02
CA ASN A 126 14.56 6.29 11.80
C ASN A 126 13.52 5.61 12.73
N ALA A 127 13.15 4.37 12.43
CA ALA A 127 12.21 3.60 13.25
C ALA A 127 12.81 3.23 14.61
N ASN A 128 12.00 3.27 15.68
CA ASN A 128 12.40 2.79 16.99
C ASN A 128 12.44 1.24 17.06
N ALA A 129 12.88 0.69 18.19
CA ALA A 129 13.04 -0.76 18.36
C ALA A 129 11.72 -1.54 18.19
N LEU A 130 10.61 -1.01 18.69
CA LEU A 130 9.30 -1.64 18.58
C LEU A 130 8.79 -1.64 17.14
N GLN A 131 8.89 -0.51 16.44
CA GLN A 131 8.53 -0.39 15.03
C GLN A 131 9.33 -1.37 14.16
N ARG A 132 10.66 -1.46 14.36
CA ARG A 132 11.50 -2.43 13.66
C ARG A 132 11.09 -3.87 13.95
N ALA A 133 10.68 -4.20 15.18
CA ALA A 133 10.22 -5.53 15.52
C ALA A 133 8.91 -5.89 14.78
N VAL A 134 7.97 -4.95 14.71
CA VAL A 134 6.71 -5.10 13.96
C VAL A 134 6.99 -5.28 12.46
N ILE A 135 7.81 -4.42 11.87
CA ILE A 135 8.17 -4.47 10.44
C ILE A 135 8.82 -5.84 10.11
N LYS A 136 9.79 -6.29 10.91
CA LYS A 136 10.43 -7.60 10.73
C LYS A 136 9.45 -8.76 10.87
N ARG A 137 8.50 -8.68 11.81
CA ARG A 137 7.47 -9.71 11.99
C ARG A 137 6.53 -9.77 10.78
N LEU A 138 6.12 -8.62 10.27
CA LEU A 138 5.27 -8.53 9.08
C LEU A 138 5.97 -9.11 7.85
N ALA A 139 7.24 -8.77 7.64
CA ALA A 139 8.05 -9.29 6.54
C ALA A 139 8.20 -10.82 6.59
N ARG A 140 8.49 -11.40 7.77
CA ARG A 140 8.54 -12.86 7.94
C ARG A 140 7.21 -13.52 7.63
N LYS A 141 6.12 -13.03 8.22
CA LYS A 141 4.76 -13.56 7.96
C LYS A 141 4.42 -13.52 6.45
N ARG A 142 4.80 -12.45 5.75
CA ARG A 142 4.60 -12.32 4.31
C ARG A 142 5.45 -13.34 3.54
N MET A 143 6.70 -13.53 3.94
CA MET A 143 7.61 -14.50 3.33
C MET A 143 7.09 -15.93 3.48
N ASP A 144 6.66 -16.32 4.68
CA ASP A 144 6.09 -17.65 4.95
C ASP A 144 4.88 -17.90 4.05
N LYS A 145 3.97 -16.91 3.95
CA LYS A 145 2.82 -16.95 3.03
C LYS A 145 3.22 -17.11 1.56
N LEU A 146 4.26 -16.42 1.10
CA LEU A 146 4.71 -16.47 -0.31
C LEU A 146 5.39 -17.80 -0.66
N LEU A 147 6.10 -18.38 0.30
CA LEU A 147 6.83 -19.64 0.14
C LEU A 147 5.98 -20.88 0.46
N GLY A 148 4.80 -20.70 1.05
CA GLY A 148 3.90 -21.81 1.41
C GLY A 148 4.34 -22.60 2.64
N ALA A 149 5.02 -21.92 3.57
CA ALA A 149 5.45 -22.47 4.86
C ALA A 149 4.40 -22.27 5.96
#